data_AF-A0A537PPK3-F1
#
_entry.id   AF-A0A537PPK3-F1
#
_cell.length_a   1.000
_cell.length_b   1.000
_cell.length_c   1.000
_cell.angle_alpha   90.00
_cell.angle_beta   90.00
_cell.angle_gamma   90.00
#
_symmetry.space_group_name_H-M   'P 1'
#
loop_
_entity.id
_entity.type
_entity.pdbx_description
1 polymer ?
#
loop_
_entity_poly.entity_id
_entity_poly.type
_entity_poly.pdbx_seq_one_letter_code
_entity_poly.pdbx_strand_id
1 'polypeptide(L)'
;MRVSWTGHDRAETERGLWRNALGGWARIRLIRDTGECTIAGMTTTNRSYKSGQSRDQASFLPPCLEDYVGRDNPVRAVDVYVDSLDLHALGFRDVGSDGGAGQPPYDPADLLRLYLYGYLHQVRSSRRLERETRRNVELMWLLRGLAPGYRTIANFRRDNAAGLKAANRDFVRLAGSLDLLGGALVAIDGAFFHGDASKASILTEKRLQERMAALDRSIAEYNAALEANDQAEAAAAPEKPPSGADMAQKLAALRQRRAAATDLAKLAESGDGQISRTDPDARLLAKHGQIVSGYNVQIAVDDKHKLIVASAVVNDGNDTGQLYALAEAAKEALGVAALTAVADTGYYNGATLKACEDAAITAYVPP
;
A
#
# COMPACT_ATOMS: atom_id res chain seq x y z
N MET A 1 29.37 -30.36 -14.24
CA MET A 1 29.36 -31.43 -15.27
C MET A 1 28.46 -32.54 -14.74
N ARG A 2 27.42 -32.89 -15.50
CA ARG A 2 26.34 -33.82 -15.12
C ARG A 2 26.86 -35.26 -15.14
N VAL A 3 26.74 -36.04 -14.05
CA VAL A 3 26.60 -37.50 -14.14
C VAL A 3 25.77 -38.04 -12.98
N SER A 4 24.67 -38.68 -13.37
CA SER A 4 23.76 -39.55 -12.62
C SER A 4 24.42 -40.85 -12.17
N TRP A 5 23.90 -41.48 -11.10
CA TRP A 5 23.92 -42.95 -11.01
C TRP A 5 22.61 -43.48 -10.39
N THR A 6 21.92 -44.28 -11.19
CA THR A 6 20.87 -45.21 -10.79
C THR A 6 21.50 -46.50 -10.29
N GLY A 7 21.05 -46.96 -9.12
CA GLY A 7 20.87 -48.37 -8.74
C GLY A 7 22.07 -49.30 -8.70
N HIS A 8 22.46 -49.75 -7.50
CA HIS A 8 22.17 -51.12 -7.06
C HIS A 8 22.58 -51.30 -5.59
N ASP A 9 21.70 -51.96 -4.85
CA ASP A 9 21.95 -52.54 -3.54
C ASP A 9 23.13 -53.51 -3.60
N ARG A 10 24.18 -53.27 -2.80
CA ARG A 10 24.98 -54.31 -2.15
C ARG A 10 25.93 -53.68 -1.13
N ALA A 11 25.88 -54.22 0.09
CA ALA A 11 26.66 -53.82 1.23
C ALA A 11 28.18 -53.99 0.98
N GLU A 12 28.94 -52.89 1.03
CA GLU A 12 30.38 -52.92 1.22
C GLU A 12 30.80 -51.92 2.30
N THR A 13 31.39 -52.47 3.36
CA THR A 13 31.97 -51.77 4.51
C THR A 13 33.26 -51.07 4.08
N GLU A 14 33.20 -49.79 3.70
CA GLU A 14 34.39 -48.99 3.42
C GLU A 14 35.16 -48.66 4.71
N ARG A 15 36.38 -49.22 4.83
CA ARG A 15 37.33 -48.97 5.92
C ARG A 15 38.27 -47.83 5.53
N GLY A 16 37.88 -46.58 5.80
CA GLY A 16 38.75 -45.41 5.62
C GLY A 16 39.64 -45.14 6.84
N LEU A 17 40.96 -45.18 6.68
CA LEU A 17 41.93 -44.67 7.65
C LEU A 17 42.15 -43.17 7.40
N TRP A 18 41.94 -42.33 8.42
CA TRP A 18 42.19 -40.89 8.34
C TRP A 18 43.40 -40.51 9.20
N ARG A 19 44.27 -39.65 8.66
CA ARG A 19 45.46 -39.12 9.32
C ARG A 19 45.15 -37.70 9.79
N ASN A 20 45.37 -37.40 11.07
CA ASN A 20 45.18 -36.04 11.58
C ASN A 20 46.41 -35.15 11.32
N ALA A 21 46.26 -33.84 11.47
CA ALA A 21 47.29 -32.83 11.16
C ALA A 21 48.54 -32.88 12.07
N LEU A 22 48.60 -33.79 13.05
CA LEU A 22 49.76 -34.03 13.91
C LEU A 22 50.34 -35.45 13.74
N GLY A 23 49.96 -36.18 12.68
CA GLY A 23 50.64 -37.40 12.24
C GLY A 23 50.25 -38.70 12.95
N GLY A 24 49.18 -38.72 13.75
CA GLY A 24 48.66 -39.93 14.38
C GLY A 24 47.56 -40.61 13.56
N TRP A 25 47.56 -41.94 13.53
CA TRP A 25 46.47 -42.75 12.95
C TRP A 25 45.40 -43.03 14.02
N ALA A 26 44.14 -42.66 13.77
CA ALA A 26 43.02 -43.02 14.63
C ALA A 26 42.05 -43.96 13.89
N ARG A 27 41.65 -45.06 14.53
CA ARG A 27 40.57 -45.93 14.05
C ARG A 27 39.23 -45.39 14.55
N ILE A 28 38.42 -44.84 13.66
CA ILE A 28 37.02 -44.54 13.96
C ILE A 28 36.21 -45.81 13.71
N ARG A 29 35.68 -46.39 14.79
CA ARG A 29 34.69 -47.47 14.73
C ARG A 29 33.33 -46.81 14.85
N LEU A 30 32.60 -46.68 13.74
CA LEU A 30 31.19 -46.28 13.79
C LEU A 30 30.39 -47.47 14.33
N ILE A 31 30.20 -47.49 15.64
CA ILE A 31 29.22 -48.36 16.30
C ILE A 31 27.88 -47.64 16.17
N ARG A 32 26.98 -48.20 15.36
CA ARG A 32 25.54 -47.88 15.45
C ARG A 32 25.03 -48.62 16.68
N ASP A 33 25.05 -47.97 17.83
CA ASP A 33 24.09 -48.30 18.86
C ASP A 33 23.75 -47.06 19.70
N THR A 34 22.50 -47.08 20.10
CA THR A 34 21.71 -46.17 20.92
C THR A 34 22.44 -45.54 22.12
N GLY A 35 22.16 -44.26 22.38
CA GLY A 35 22.53 -43.57 23.62
C GLY A 35 23.55 -42.44 23.45
N GLU A 36 23.05 -41.21 23.58
CA GLU A 36 23.73 -39.97 23.98
C GLU A 36 25.24 -39.84 23.68
N CYS A 37 25.59 -39.03 22.68
CA CYS A 37 26.95 -38.53 22.48
C CYS A 37 27.01 -37.05 22.84
N THR A 38 27.26 -36.74 24.11
CA THR A 38 27.69 -35.40 24.56
C THR A 38 29.15 -35.19 24.18
N ILE A 39 29.40 -34.43 23.11
CA ILE A 39 30.73 -33.87 22.85
C ILE A 39 30.89 -32.65 23.76
N ALA A 40 31.57 -32.82 24.89
CA ALA A 40 32.03 -31.72 25.73
C ALA A 40 33.24 -31.03 25.05
N GLY A 41 32.95 -30.01 24.23
CA GLY A 41 33.95 -29.14 23.61
C GLY A 41 33.78 -27.70 24.11
N MET A 42 34.79 -27.23 24.84
CA MET A 42 34.88 -25.92 25.49
C MET A 42 34.63 -24.75 24.52
N THR A 43 33.60 -23.95 24.78
CA THR A 43 33.63 -22.50 25.15
C THR A 43 32.29 -21.89 24.77
N THR A 44 31.33 -21.87 25.70
CA THR A 44 30.19 -20.98 25.57
C THR A 44 29.67 -20.69 26.96
N THR A 45 29.47 -19.41 27.25
CA THR A 45 28.80 -18.89 28.43
C THR A 45 27.57 -19.74 28.78
N ASN A 46 27.54 -20.26 30.02
CA ASN A 46 26.50 -21.14 30.54
C ASN A 46 25.18 -20.37 30.74
N ARG A 47 24.51 -20.03 29.64
CA ARG A 47 23.12 -19.56 29.63
C ARG A 47 22.27 -20.72 29.16
N SER A 48 21.53 -21.32 30.08
CA SER A 48 20.50 -22.31 29.77
C SER A 48 19.37 -21.62 29.01
N TYR A 49 19.36 -21.76 27.69
CA TYR A 49 18.24 -21.30 26.87
C TYR A 49 17.07 -22.30 26.99
N LYS A 50 15.84 -21.80 26.86
CA LYS A 50 14.66 -22.68 26.72
C LYS A 50 14.75 -23.41 25.38
N SER A 51 14.62 -24.74 25.39
CA SER A 51 14.57 -25.57 24.19
C SER A 51 13.13 -25.68 23.66
N GLY A 52 12.95 -25.59 22.35
CA GLY A 52 11.66 -25.84 21.69
C GLY A 52 11.38 -27.33 21.47
N GLN A 53 10.19 -27.64 20.97
CA GLN A 53 9.82 -29.00 20.53
C GLN A 53 10.54 -29.36 19.21
N SER A 54 10.79 -30.65 18.99
CA SER A 54 11.41 -31.13 17.74
C SER A 54 10.45 -31.03 16.56
N ARG A 55 10.94 -30.64 15.38
CA ARG A 55 10.15 -30.55 14.15
C ARG A 55 9.67 -31.92 13.64
N ASP A 56 10.40 -32.98 14.01
CA ASP A 56 10.11 -34.36 13.61
C ASP A 56 9.23 -35.08 14.63
N GLN A 57 8.84 -34.41 15.72
CA GLN A 57 7.98 -34.99 16.74
C GLN A 57 6.53 -35.04 16.23
N ALA A 58 6.06 -36.24 15.90
CA ALA A 58 4.67 -36.46 15.53
C ALA A 58 3.73 -36.27 16.74
N SER A 59 2.57 -35.65 16.51
CA SER A 59 1.48 -35.60 17.48
C SER A 59 0.63 -36.86 17.39
N PHE A 60 0.07 -37.33 18.51
CA PHE A 60 -0.80 -38.51 18.54
C PHE A 60 -2.08 -38.31 17.72
N LEU A 61 -2.66 -37.10 17.78
CA LEU A 61 -3.70 -36.61 16.86
C LEU A 61 -3.24 -35.26 16.31
N PRO A 62 -3.46 -34.97 15.01
CA PRO A 62 -3.13 -33.66 14.46
C PRO A 62 -4.06 -32.60 15.08
N PRO A 63 -3.52 -31.48 15.58
CA PRO A 63 -4.34 -30.35 16.02
C PRO A 63 -5.15 -29.78 14.84
N CYS A 64 -6.35 -29.30 15.13
CA CYS A 64 -7.17 -28.60 14.15
C CYS A 64 -6.83 -27.11 14.13
N LEU A 65 -7.30 -26.36 13.11
CA LEU A 65 -7.02 -24.92 13.01
C LEU A 65 -7.49 -24.14 14.24
N GLU A 66 -8.59 -24.57 14.88
CA GLU A 66 -9.15 -23.96 16.08
C GLU A 66 -8.17 -23.97 17.26
N ASP A 67 -7.32 -25.00 17.37
CA ASP A 67 -6.37 -25.18 18.47
C ASP A 67 -5.21 -24.18 18.41
N TYR A 68 -4.93 -23.63 17.23
CA TYR A 68 -3.82 -22.70 17.01
C TYR A 68 -4.17 -21.23 17.27
N VAL A 69 -5.47 -20.89 17.25
CA VAL A 69 -5.94 -19.52 17.45
C VAL A 69 -6.58 -19.43 18.82
N GLY A 70 -5.91 -18.78 19.78
CA GLY A 70 -6.45 -18.60 21.14
C GLY A 70 -7.81 -17.88 21.15
N ARG A 71 -8.60 -18.09 22.21
CA ARG A 71 -9.95 -17.48 22.36
C ARG A 71 -9.93 -15.95 22.39
N ASP A 72 -8.85 -15.38 22.92
CA ASP A 72 -8.67 -13.93 23.05
C ASP A 72 -7.98 -13.31 21.82
N ASN A 73 -7.77 -14.07 20.75
CA ASN A 73 -7.13 -13.55 19.55
C ASN A 73 -8.07 -12.55 18.83
N PRO A 74 -7.60 -11.33 18.50
CA PRO A 74 -8.43 -10.31 17.85
C PRO A 74 -9.01 -10.73 16.49
N VAL A 75 -8.42 -11.72 15.81
CA VAL A 75 -8.95 -12.25 14.55
C VAL A 75 -10.37 -12.80 14.69
N ARG A 76 -10.73 -13.28 15.89
CA ARG A 76 -12.08 -13.76 16.20
C ARG A 76 -13.10 -12.64 16.27
N ALA A 77 -12.68 -11.45 16.72
CA ALA A 77 -13.54 -10.27 16.69
C ALA A 77 -13.84 -9.83 15.25
N VAL A 78 -12.86 -9.97 14.34
CA VAL A 78 -13.07 -9.71 12.90
C VAL A 78 -14.07 -10.70 12.32
N ASP A 79 -13.95 -11.98 12.65
CA ASP A 79 -14.84 -13.03 12.17
C ASP A 79 -16.30 -12.79 12.60
N VAL A 80 -16.53 -12.60 13.90
CA VAL A 80 -17.86 -12.31 14.46
C VAL A 80 -18.44 -11.01 13.92
N TYR A 81 -17.62 -9.97 13.77
CA TYR A 81 -18.08 -8.70 13.20
C TYR A 81 -18.57 -8.89 11.76
N VAL A 82 -17.77 -9.53 10.90
CA VAL A 82 -18.17 -9.74 9.50
C VAL A 82 -19.40 -10.63 9.39
N ASP A 83 -19.53 -11.66 10.24
CA ASP A 83 -20.73 -12.50 10.30
C ASP A 83 -22.00 -11.74 10.67
N SER A 84 -21.88 -10.64 11.42
CA SER A 84 -23.01 -9.81 11.82
C SER A 84 -23.49 -8.85 10.73
N LEU A 85 -22.71 -8.64 9.66
CA LEU A 85 -23.02 -7.67 8.62
C LEU A 85 -23.92 -8.25 7.52
N ASP A 86 -24.95 -7.50 7.12
CA ASP A 86 -25.64 -7.73 5.85
C ASP A 86 -24.84 -7.09 4.71
N LEU A 87 -23.94 -7.87 4.13
CA LEU A 87 -23.05 -7.39 3.07
C LEU A 87 -23.81 -6.95 1.81
N HIS A 88 -24.94 -7.58 1.50
CA HIS A 88 -25.74 -7.19 0.35
C HIS A 88 -26.40 -5.83 0.58
N ALA A 89 -27.00 -5.60 1.76
CA ALA A 89 -27.57 -4.30 2.13
C ALA A 89 -26.51 -3.18 2.20
N LEU A 90 -25.28 -3.53 2.58
CA LEU A 90 -24.14 -2.61 2.57
C LEU A 90 -23.59 -2.33 1.16
N GLY A 91 -24.08 -3.03 0.13
CA GLY A 91 -23.71 -2.80 -1.27
C GLY A 91 -22.46 -3.55 -1.72
N PHE A 92 -22.05 -4.60 -1.00
CA PHE A 92 -21.05 -5.54 -1.52
C PHE A 92 -21.68 -6.37 -2.64
N ARG A 93 -20.91 -6.59 -3.70
CA ARG A 93 -21.31 -7.34 -4.88
C ARG A 93 -20.39 -8.54 -5.10
N ASP A 94 -21.00 -9.62 -5.52
CA ASP A 94 -20.29 -10.81 -5.97
C ASP A 94 -19.73 -10.54 -7.37
N VAL A 95 -18.40 -10.45 -7.48
CA VAL A 95 -17.76 -10.32 -8.79
C VAL A 95 -17.78 -11.70 -9.47
N GLY A 96 -18.68 -11.88 -10.44
CA GLY A 96 -18.74 -13.09 -11.26
C GLY A 96 -19.82 -14.12 -10.88
N SER A 97 -20.85 -13.74 -10.13
CA SER A 97 -22.02 -14.59 -9.85
C SER A 97 -23.01 -14.71 -11.02
N ASP A 98 -22.76 -14.04 -12.15
CA ASP A 98 -23.62 -14.03 -13.36
C ASP A 98 -23.72 -15.39 -14.09
N GLY A 99 -23.36 -16.51 -13.44
CA GLY A 99 -23.61 -17.87 -13.93
C GLY A 99 -22.76 -18.30 -15.14
N GLY A 100 -21.69 -17.57 -15.46
CA GLY A 100 -20.76 -17.95 -16.52
C GLY A 100 -19.99 -19.24 -16.20
N ALA A 101 -19.56 -19.97 -17.25
CA ALA A 101 -18.68 -21.12 -17.08
C ALA A 101 -17.32 -20.70 -16.51
N GLY A 102 -16.96 -21.15 -15.30
CA GLY A 102 -15.72 -20.80 -14.65
C GLY A 102 -15.61 -21.31 -13.20
N GLN A 103 -14.50 -20.98 -12.53
CA GLN A 103 -14.33 -21.23 -11.10
C GLN A 103 -15.33 -20.37 -10.31
N PRO A 104 -16.04 -20.93 -9.31
CA PRO A 104 -16.94 -20.14 -8.46
C PRO A 104 -16.21 -18.95 -7.82
N PRO A 105 -16.89 -17.79 -7.68
CA PRO A 105 -16.31 -16.62 -7.03
C PRO A 105 -16.10 -16.88 -5.52
N TYR A 106 -15.21 -16.09 -4.93
CA TYR A 106 -15.04 -16.05 -3.48
C TYR A 106 -16.18 -15.26 -2.84
N ASP A 107 -16.62 -15.68 -1.65
CA ASP A 107 -17.58 -14.95 -0.84
C ASP A 107 -17.01 -13.56 -0.45
N PRO A 108 -17.77 -12.46 -0.67
CA PRO A 108 -17.38 -11.12 -0.22
C PRO A 108 -17.01 -11.06 1.27
N ALA A 109 -17.64 -11.87 2.12
CA ALA A 109 -17.33 -11.93 3.54
C ALA A 109 -15.89 -12.38 3.79
N ASP A 110 -15.44 -13.42 3.09
CA ASP A 110 -14.06 -13.94 3.23
C ASP A 110 -13.04 -12.90 2.73
N LEU A 111 -13.36 -12.19 1.65
CA LEU A 111 -12.50 -11.11 1.14
C LEU A 111 -12.49 -9.89 2.09
N LEU A 112 -13.62 -9.56 2.72
CA LEU A 112 -13.72 -8.50 3.72
C LEU A 112 -12.91 -8.85 4.97
N ARG A 113 -13.04 -10.08 5.50
CA ARG A 113 -12.24 -10.59 6.62
C ARG A 113 -10.75 -10.43 6.35
N LEU A 114 -10.28 -10.86 5.17
CA LEU A 114 -8.89 -10.71 4.77
C LEU A 114 -8.46 -9.24 4.72
N TYR A 115 -9.33 -8.36 4.23
CA TYR A 115 -9.01 -6.94 4.09
C TYR A 115 -8.93 -6.23 5.46
N LEU A 116 -9.86 -6.52 6.36
CA LEU A 116 -9.83 -6.03 7.75
C LEU A 116 -8.60 -6.52 8.51
N TYR A 117 -8.27 -7.81 8.37
CA TYR A 117 -7.04 -8.38 8.92
C TYR A 117 -5.81 -7.62 8.39
N GLY A 118 -5.76 -7.38 7.07
CA GLY A 118 -4.69 -6.63 6.44
C GLY A 118 -4.49 -5.23 7.03
N TYR A 119 -5.56 -4.51 7.35
CA TYR A 119 -5.46 -3.21 7.99
C TYR A 119 -4.96 -3.30 9.43
N LEU A 120 -5.52 -4.22 10.23
CA LEU A 120 -5.15 -4.40 11.63
C LEU A 120 -3.66 -4.73 11.79
N HIS A 121 -3.12 -5.56 10.89
CA HIS A 121 -1.71 -5.97 10.90
C HIS A 121 -0.82 -5.15 9.94
N GLN A 122 -1.32 -4.04 9.40
CA GLN A 122 -0.59 -3.13 8.49
C GLN A 122 -0.05 -3.81 7.21
N VAL A 123 -0.65 -4.91 6.77
CA VAL A 123 -0.36 -5.61 5.52
C VAL A 123 -1.24 -5.07 4.38
N ARG A 124 -0.83 -3.91 3.83
CA ARG A 124 -1.63 -3.18 2.83
C ARG A 124 -1.53 -3.71 1.39
N SER A 125 -0.53 -4.53 1.09
CA SER A 125 -0.28 -5.03 -0.28
C SER A 125 -1.06 -6.31 -0.55
N SER A 126 -1.88 -6.33 -1.60
CA SER A 126 -2.62 -7.52 -2.03
C SER A 126 -1.74 -8.75 -2.28
N ARG A 127 -0.51 -8.55 -2.79
CA ARG A 127 0.47 -9.63 -2.98
C ARG A 127 1.04 -10.14 -1.65
N ARG A 128 1.22 -9.24 -0.68
CA ARG A 128 1.63 -9.65 0.67
C ARG A 128 0.50 -10.41 1.35
N LEU A 129 -0.75 -9.93 1.24
CA LEU A 129 -1.93 -10.62 1.75
C LEU A 129 -2.06 -12.03 1.17
N GLU A 130 -1.98 -12.20 -0.15
CA GLU A 130 -1.98 -13.52 -0.80
C GLU A 130 -0.89 -14.45 -0.22
N ARG A 131 0.30 -13.92 0.08
CA ARG A 131 1.36 -14.73 0.69
C ARG A 131 1.05 -15.07 2.14
N GLU A 132 0.44 -14.14 2.89
CA GLU A 132 0.05 -14.39 4.28
C GLU A 132 -1.03 -15.48 4.39
N THR A 133 -2.01 -15.52 3.48
CA THR A 133 -3.07 -16.56 3.53
C THR A 133 -2.54 -17.99 3.46
N ARG A 134 -1.33 -18.17 2.91
CA ARG A 134 -0.69 -19.50 2.76
C ARG A 134 0.27 -19.87 3.88
N ARG A 135 0.64 -18.93 4.77
CA ARG A 135 1.67 -19.17 5.80
C ARG A 135 1.25 -18.78 7.21
N ASN A 136 0.28 -17.89 7.33
CA ASN A 136 -0.17 -17.35 8.60
C ASN A 136 -1.38 -18.15 9.10
N VAL A 137 -1.23 -18.80 10.25
CA VAL A 137 -2.26 -19.65 10.84
C VAL A 137 -3.55 -18.90 11.15
N GLU A 138 -3.47 -17.61 11.50
CA GLU A 138 -4.65 -16.78 11.77
C GLU A 138 -5.48 -16.58 10.49
N LEU A 139 -4.83 -16.39 9.34
CA LEU A 139 -5.52 -16.25 8.06
C LEU A 139 -5.99 -17.59 7.51
N MET A 140 -5.25 -18.68 7.74
CA MET A 140 -5.72 -20.02 7.42
C MET A 140 -7.00 -20.34 8.19
N TRP A 141 -7.06 -19.95 9.46
CA TRP A 141 -8.24 -20.07 10.32
C TRP A 141 -9.38 -19.17 9.81
N LEU A 142 -9.13 -17.86 9.67
CA LEU A 142 -10.13 -16.86 9.30
C LEU A 142 -10.74 -17.10 7.92
N LEU A 143 -9.96 -17.62 6.97
CA LEU A 143 -10.42 -17.90 5.61
C LEU A 143 -10.74 -19.37 5.37
N ARG A 144 -10.74 -20.22 6.42
CA ARG A 144 -11.04 -21.64 6.31
C ARG A 144 -10.17 -22.36 5.25
N GLY A 145 -8.91 -21.95 5.14
CA GLY A 145 -7.94 -22.48 4.18
C GLY A 145 -8.00 -21.88 2.76
N LEU A 146 -8.90 -20.92 2.49
CA LEU A 146 -8.95 -20.23 1.20
C LEU A 146 -7.73 -19.34 0.98
N ALA A 147 -7.24 -19.29 -0.27
CA ALA A 147 -6.07 -18.51 -0.65
C ALA A 147 -6.35 -17.67 -1.91
N PRO A 148 -7.14 -16.57 -1.79
CA PRO A 148 -7.44 -15.71 -2.92
C PRO A 148 -6.17 -15.08 -3.50
N GLY A 149 -6.07 -15.03 -4.83
CA GLY A 149 -4.95 -14.42 -5.52
C GLY A 149 -4.95 -12.89 -5.39
N TYR A 150 -3.78 -12.24 -5.54
CA TYR A 150 -3.67 -10.79 -5.37
C TYR A 150 -4.61 -9.97 -6.28
N ARG A 151 -4.94 -10.47 -7.48
CA ARG A 151 -5.87 -9.80 -8.40
C ARG A 151 -7.29 -9.80 -7.86
N THR A 152 -7.74 -10.92 -7.31
CA THR A 152 -9.06 -11.04 -6.67
C THR A 152 -9.16 -10.08 -5.49
N ILE A 153 -8.15 -10.05 -4.62
CA ILE A 153 -8.08 -9.14 -3.47
C ILE A 153 -8.12 -7.67 -3.93
N ALA A 154 -7.35 -7.32 -4.96
CA ALA A 154 -7.27 -5.95 -5.47
C ALA A 154 -8.57 -5.50 -6.15
N ASN A 155 -9.20 -6.38 -6.94
CA ASN A 155 -10.46 -6.11 -7.62
C ASN A 155 -11.60 -5.95 -6.61
N PHE A 156 -11.68 -6.84 -5.62
CA PHE A 156 -12.68 -6.72 -4.53
C PHE A 156 -12.71 -5.34 -3.91
N ARG A 157 -11.53 -4.80 -3.54
CA ARG A 157 -11.42 -3.45 -2.99
C ARG A 157 -11.87 -2.37 -3.98
N ARG A 158 -11.46 -2.48 -5.25
CA ARG A 158 -11.81 -1.50 -6.29
C ARG A 158 -13.31 -1.45 -6.51
N ASP A 159 -13.92 -2.62 -6.62
CA ASP A 159 -15.30 -2.77 -7.08
C ASP A 159 -16.30 -2.56 -5.93
N ASN A 160 -15.87 -2.73 -4.67
CA ASN A 160 -16.70 -2.60 -3.46
C ASN A 160 -16.33 -1.39 -2.58
N ALA A 161 -15.73 -0.33 -3.15
CA ALA A 161 -15.31 0.85 -2.39
C ALA A 161 -16.46 1.51 -1.61
N ALA A 162 -17.67 1.55 -2.18
CA ALA A 162 -18.86 2.05 -1.49
C ALA A 162 -19.27 1.16 -0.31
N GLY A 163 -19.22 -0.17 -0.48
CA GLY A 163 -19.50 -1.13 0.58
C GLY A 163 -18.51 -1.05 1.73
N LEU A 164 -17.22 -0.84 1.43
CA LEU A 164 -16.20 -0.60 2.46
C LEU A 164 -16.47 0.66 3.28
N LYS A 165 -16.91 1.76 2.65
CA LYS A 165 -17.33 2.97 3.37
C LYS A 165 -18.57 2.71 4.22
N ALA A 166 -19.54 1.96 3.71
CA ALA A 166 -20.74 1.60 4.46
C ALA A 166 -20.43 0.73 5.68
N ALA A 167 -19.55 -0.27 5.52
CA ALA A 167 -19.07 -1.12 6.61
C ALA A 167 -18.26 -0.33 7.65
N ASN A 168 -17.49 0.69 7.24
CA ASN A 168 -16.81 1.57 8.19
C ASN A 168 -17.81 2.43 8.99
N ARG A 169 -18.85 2.96 8.33
CA ARG A 169 -19.93 3.68 9.04
C ARG A 169 -20.66 2.78 10.04
N ASP A 170 -20.91 1.53 9.66
CA ASP A 170 -21.50 0.54 10.58
C ASP A 170 -20.59 0.28 11.79
N PHE A 171 -19.28 0.11 11.54
CA PHE A 171 -18.29 -0.04 12.61
C PHE A 171 -18.28 1.14 13.59
N VAL A 172 -18.37 2.39 13.08
CA VAL A 172 -18.45 3.58 13.93
C VAL A 172 -19.71 3.55 14.80
N ARG A 173 -20.86 3.12 14.25
CA ARG A 173 -22.10 2.96 15.03
C ARG A 173 -21.99 1.86 16.09
N LEU A 174 -21.36 0.74 15.76
CA LEU A 174 -21.06 -0.32 16.72
C LEU A 174 -20.15 0.19 17.84
N ALA A 175 -19.10 0.94 17.52
CA ALA A 175 -18.24 1.56 18.52
C ALA A 175 -19.04 2.52 19.42
N GLY A 176 -19.99 3.27 18.85
CA GLY A 176 -20.92 4.11 19.62
C GLY A 176 -21.82 3.30 20.56
N SER A 177 -22.39 2.18 20.11
CA SER A 177 -23.25 1.33 20.96
C SER A 177 -22.49 0.62 22.08
N LEU A 178 -21.17 0.41 21.90
CA LEU A 178 -20.26 -0.10 22.91
C LEU A 178 -19.68 0.98 23.84
N ASP A 179 -20.18 2.23 23.76
CA ASP A 179 -19.71 3.36 24.55
C ASP A 179 -18.21 3.68 24.31
N LEU A 180 -17.67 3.39 23.12
CA LEU A 180 -16.29 3.69 22.75
C LEU A 180 -16.13 5.05 22.05
N LEU A 181 -17.24 5.76 21.81
CA LEU A 181 -17.26 7.11 21.23
C LEU A 181 -17.98 8.06 22.18
N GLY A 182 -17.46 9.27 22.36
CA GLY A 182 -18.09 10.31 23.17
C GLY A 182 -19.26 10.97 22.44
N GLY A 183 -19.12 11.18 21.13
CA GLY A 183 -20.20 11.68 20.26
C GLY A 183 -20.58 13.16 20.47
N ALA A 184 -19.90 13.86 21.38
CA ALA A 184 -20.16 15.27 21.68
C ALA A 184 -19.17 16.21 20.99
N LEU A 185 -17.89 15.84 20.95
CA LEU A 185 -16.80 16.67 20.44
C LEU A 185 -15.95 15.89 19.45
N VAL A 186 -15.67 16.49 18.30
CA VAL A 186 -14.69 16.00 17.33
C VAL A 186 -13.62 17.05 17.04
N ALA A 187 -12.39 16.59 16.93
CA ALA A 187 -11.28 17.37 16.42
C ALA A 187 -11.08 17.10 14.93
N ILE A 188 -10.96 18.16 14.14
CA ILE A 188 -10.75 18.11 12.70
C ILE A 188 -9.34 18.60 12.37
N ASP A 189 -8.61 17.80 11.60
CA ASP A 189 -7.28 18.14 11.10
C ASP A 189 -7.03 17.55 9.70
N GLY A 190 -6.09 18.17 8.99
CA GLY A 190 -5.75 17.91 7.60
C GLY A 190 -4.30 17.46 7.47
N ALA A 191 -4.10 16.28 6.88
CA ALA A 191 -2.79 15.68 6.71
C ALA A 191 -2.50 15.34 5.25
N PHE A 192 -1.27 15.64 4.81
CA PHE A 192 -0.85 15.33 3.44
C PHE A 192 -0.27 13.92 3.34
N PHE A 193 -0.86 13.13 2.46
CA PHE A 193 -0.48 11.75 2.21
C PHE A 193 0.23 11.66 0.87
N HIS A 194 1.31 10.86 0.80
CA HIS A 194 2.00 10.63 -0.46
C HIS A 194 1.14 9.74 -1.37
N GLY A 195 0.96 10.18 -2.62
CA GLY A 195 0.36 9.38 -3.68
C GLY A 195 1.40 8.56 -4.44
N ASP A 196 0.97 7.80 -5.44
CA ASP A 196 1.87 7.09 -6.36
C ASP A 196 2.34 8.03 -7.49
N ALA A 197 2.87 9.18 -7.08
CA ALA A 197 3.35 10.22 -7.96
C ALA A 197 4.60 10.87 -7.39
N SER A 198 5.58 11.07 -8.27
CA SER A 198 6.75 11.89 -7.96
C SER A 198 6.44 13.36 -8.19
N LYS A 199 7.18 14.26 -7.51
CA LYS A 199 7.06 15.71 -7.76
C LYS A 199 7.35 16.11 -9.21
N ALA A 200 8.10 15.28 -9.95
CA ALA A 200 8.43 15.48 -11.35
C ALA A 200 7.35 14.96 -12.31
N SER A 201 6.50 14.02 -11.86
CA SER A 201 5.37 13.53 -12.67
C SER A 201 4.16 14.47 -12.61
N ILE A 202 4.13 15.40 -11.67
CA ILE A 202 3.13 16.47 -11.57
C ILE A 202 3.58 17.70 -12.36
N LEU A 203 2.77 18.06 -13.34
CA LEU A 203 3.01 19.10 -14.31
C LEU A 203 2.05 20.25 -14.06
N THR A 204 2.62 21.45 -13.92
CA THR A 204 1.88 22.71 -13.88
C THR A 204 2.08 23.44 -15.20
N GLU A 205 1.17 24.35 -15.53
CA GLU A 205 1.25 25.14 -16.76
C GLU A 205 2.61 25.85 -16.87
N LYS A 206 3.03 26.51 -15.78
CA LYS A 206 4.32 27.20 -15.69
C LYS A 206 5.50 26.26 -16.00
N ARG A 207 5.54 25.06 -15.41
CA ARG A 207 6.63 24.10 -15.65
C ARG A 207 6.64 23.59 -17.08
N LEU A 208 5.47 23.40 -17.68
CA LEU A 208 5.35 22.97 -19.07
C LEU A 208 5.83 24.07 -20.03
N GLN A 209 5.43 25.32 -19.79
CA GLN A 209 5.88 26.47 -20.56
C GLN A 209 7.41 26.66 -20.46
N GLU A 210 7.97 26.60 -19.24
CA GLU A 210 9.42 26.65 -19.02
C GLU A 210 10.16 25.53 -19.75
N ARG A 211 9.61 24.31 -19.72
CA ARG A 211 10.18 23.16 -20.44
C ARG A 211 10.13 23.33 -21.95
N MET A 212 9.02 23.86 -22.49
CA MET A 212 8.89 24.17 -23.91
C MET A 212 9.90 25.23 -24.34
N ALA A 213 10.06 26.30 -23.56
CA ALA A 213 11.05 27.35 -23.83
C ALA A 213 12.49 26.82 -23.81
N ALA A 214 12.81 25.92 -22.88
CA ALA A 214 14.14 25.28 -22.82
C ALA A 214 14.40 24.38 -24.05
N LEU A 215 13.39 23.60 -24.48
CA LEU A 215 13.49 22.79 -25.69
C LEU A 215 13.63 23.64 -26.94
N ASP A 216 12.89 24.74 -27.04
CA ASP A 216 12.95 25.66 -28.18
C ASP A 216 14.33 26.34 -28.25
N ARG A 217 14.92 26.68 -27.11
CA ARG A 217 16.30 27.17 -27.04
C ARG A 217 17.31 26.14 -27.53
N SER A 218 17.21 24.89 -27.07
CA SER A 218 18.12 23.81 -27.49
C SER A 218 18.01 23.51 -28.98
N ILE A 219 16.78 23.54 -29.54
CA ILE A 219 16.57 23.39 -30.98
C ILE A 219 17.19 24.56 -31.76
N ALA A 220 17.06 25.79 -31.25
CA ALA A 220 17.64 26.97 -31.87
C ALA A 220 19.18 26.95 -31.85
N GLU A 221 19.79 26.63 -30.70
CA GLU A 221 21.24 26.47 -30.56
C GLU A 221 21.77 25.40 -31.52
N TYR A 222 21.07 24.28 -31.64
CA TYR A 222 21.43 23.22 -32.58
C TYR A 222 21.32 23.65 -34.05
N ASN A 223 20.24 24.35 -34.43
CA ASN A 223 20.10 24.87 -35.80
C ASN A 223 21.19 25.89 -36.13
N ALA A 224 21.55 26.78 -35.19
CA ALA A 224 22.63 27.73 -35.37
C ALA A 224 24.00 27.04 -35.55
N ALA A 225 24.25 25.94 -34.82
CA ALA A 225 25.44 25.13 -35.00
C ALA A 225 25.50 24.46 -36.38
N LEU A 226 24.36 23.98 -36.90
CA LEU A 226 24.26 23.46 -38.27
C LEU A 226 24.54 24.54 -39.31
N GLU A 227 23.91 25.72 -39.20
CA GLU A 227 24.13 26.83 -40.14
C GLU A 227 25.60 27.28 -40.15
N ALA A 228 26.26 27.32 -38.99
CA ALA A 228 27.70 27.61 -38.89
C ALA A 228 28.56 26.53 -39.55
N ASN A 229 28.18 25.25 -39.41
CA ASN A 229 28.86 24.15 -40.07
C ASN A 229 28.67 24.19 -41.59
N ASP A 230 27.44 24.42 -42.06
CA ASP A 230 27.12 24.56 -43.49
C ASP A 230 27.90 25.72 -44.13
N GLN A 231 28.07 26.85 -43.41
CA GLN A 231 28.90 27.97 -43.86
C GLN A 231 30.40 27.62 -43.92
N ALA A 232 30.89 26.84 -42.97
CA ALA A 232 32.28 26.36 -42.96
C ALA A 232 32.54 25.32 -44.06
N GLU A 233 31.58 24.42 -44.32
CA GLU A 233 31.62 23.46 -45.42
C GLU A 233 31.50 24.14 -46.78
N ALA A 234 30.70 25.21 -46.93
CA ALA A 234 30.66 25.99 -48.17
C ALA A 234 32.01 26.67 -48.50
N ALA A 235 32.88 26.85 -47.51
CA ALA A 235 34.22 27.42 -47.66
C ALA A 235 35.34 26.36 -47.87
N ALA A 236 35.04 25.05 -47.79
CA ALA A 236 36.01 23.95 -47.91
C ALA A 236 35.48 22.80 -48.78
N ALA A 237 36.37 21.93 -49.31
CA ALA A 237 35.93 20.75 -50.09
C ALA A 237 35.23 19.71 -49.17
N PRO A 238 34.27 18.92 -49.68
CA PRO A 238 33.28 18.25 -48.84
C PRO A 238 33.87 17.07 -48.07
N GLU A 239 33.77 17.08 -46.75
CA GLU A 239 33.92 15.86 -45.94
C GLU A 239 32.83 15.70 -44.86
N LYS A 240 32.29 14.48 -44.88
CA LYS A 240 31.42 13.75 -43.94
C LYS A 240 30.07 14.36 -43.53
N PRO A 241 28.95 13.64 -43.78
CA PRO A 241 27.63 14.06 -43.34
C PRO A 241 27.54 14.12 -41.80
N PRO A 242 26.57 14.90 -41.26
CA PRO A 242 26.33 15.00 -39.82
C PRO A 242 26.17 13.61 -39.20
N SER A 243 26.72 13.42 -38.00
CA SER A 243 26.73 12.12 -37.35
C SER A 243 25.29 11.67 -37.03
N GLY A 244 25.00 10.37 -37.17
CA GLY A 244 23.68 9.83 -36.84
C GLY A 244 23.25 10.07 -35.38
N ALA A 245 24.19 10.41 -34.50
CA ALA A 245 23.91 10.78 -33.11
C ALA A 245 23.19 12.15 -33.00
N ASP A 246 23.49 13.10 -33.88
CA ASP A 246 22.94 14.46 -33.82
C ASP A 246 21.47 14.51 -34.28
N MET A 247 21.17 13.74 -35.33
CA MET A 247 19.78 13.55 -35.81
C MET A 247 18.91 12.84 -34.77
N ALA A 248 19.47 11.87 -34.03
CA ALA A 248 18.76 11.20 -32.95
C ALA A 248 18.41 12.16 -31.80
N GLN A 249 19.31 13.09 -31.45
CA GLN A 249 19.05 14.12 -30.44
C GLN A 249 17.94 15.08 -30.88
N LYS A 250 17.95 15.55 -32.14
CA LYS A 250 16.88 16.42 -32.67
C LYS A 250 15.52 15.73 -32.67
N LEU A 251 15.47 14.47 -33.11
CA LEU A 251 14.24 13.69 -33.10
C LEU A 251 13.72 13.48 -31.65
N ALA A 252 14.63 13.28 -30.69
CA ALA A 252 14.27 13.20 -29.28
C ALA A 252 13.71 14.53 -28.75
N ALA A 253 14.34 15.67 -29.06
CA ALA A 253 13.87 17.00 -28.65
C ALA A 253 12.48 17.33 -29.23
N LEU A 254 12.26 17.03 -30.52
CA LEU A 254 10.95 17.21 -31.18
C LEU A 254 9.87 16.32 -30.57
N ARG A 255 10.18 15.05 -30.26
CA ARG A 255 9.26 14.15 -29.56
C ARG A 255 8.90 14.67 -28.17
N GLN A 256 9.88 15.19 -27.42
CA GLN A 256 9.64 15.79 -26.11
C GLN A 256 8.78 17.05 -26.20
N ARG A 257 9.02 17.91 -27.21
CA ARG A 257 8.21 19.11 -27.45
C ARG A 257 6.77 18.75 -27.76
N ARG A 258 6.54 17.76 -28.63
CA ARG A 258 5.19 17.25 -28.92
C ARG A 258 4.52 16.68 -27.68
N ALA A 259 5.24 15.91 -26.86
CA ALA A 259 4.71 15.40 -25.61
C ALA A 259 4.32 16.53 -24.64
N ALA A 260 5.15 17.56 -24.49
CA ALA A 260 4.85 18.72 -23.64
C ALA A 260 3.62 19.51 -24.15
N ALA A 261 3.48 19.70 -25.45
CA ALA A 261 2.29 20.32 -26.05
C ALA A 261 1.01 19.48 -25.82
N THR A 262 1.14 18.15 -25.87
CA THR A 262 0.02 17.23 -25.57
C THR A 262 -0.39 17.33 -24.10
N ASP A 263 0.58 17.41 -23.19
CA ASP A 263 0.31 17.60 -21.76
C ASP A 263 -0.30 18.97 -21.46
N LEU A 264 0.10 20.03 -22.17
CA LEU A 264 -0.50 21.36 -22.05
C LEU A 264 -1.97 21.35 -22.49
N ALA A 265 -2.28 20.65 -23.59
CA ALA A 265 -3.66 20.47 -24.04
C ALA A 265 -4.51 19.70 -23.00
N LYS A 266 -3.96 18.62 -22.43
CA LYS A 266 -4.63 17.87 -21.34
C LYS A 266 -4.84 18.72 -20.08
N LEU A 267 -3.88 19.56 -19.74
CA LEU A 267 -3.99 20.48 -18.61
C LEU A 267 -5.16 21.47 -18.83
N ALA A 268 -5.22 22.07 -20.03
CA ALA A 268 -6.31 22.98 -20.39
C ALA A 268 -7.68 22.28 -20.39
N GLU A 269 -7.75 21.02 -20.83
CA GLU A 269 -8.98 20.22 -20.81
C GLU A 269 -9.41 19.83 -19.39
N SER A 270 -8.45 19.55 -18.49
CA SER A 270 -8.75 19.17 -17.11
C SER A 270 -9.38 20.30 -16.29
N GLY A 271 -9.13 21.56 -16.67
CA GLY A 271 -9.53 22.73 -15.88
C GLY A 271 -8.79 22.89 -14.54
N ASP A 272 -8.04 21.86 -14.13
CA ASP A 272 -7.14 21.89 -12.98
C ASP A 272 -5.83 22.57 -13.36
N GLY A 273 -5.29 23.42 -12.48
CA GLY A 273 -4.00 24.09 -12.68
C GLY A 273 -2.79 23.14 -12.70
N GLN A 274 -3.01 21.84 -12.54
CA GLN A 274 -1.99 20.80 -12.55
C GLN A 274 -2.54 19.43 -12.99
N ILE A 275 -1.69 18.63 -13.65
CA ILE A 275 -1.98 17.23 -13.99
C ILE A 275 -0.83 16.32 -13.56
N SER A 276 -1.14 15.07 -13.26
CA SER A 276 -0.14 14.05 -12.92
C SER A 276 -0.11 12.96 -14.00
N ARG A 277 1.10 12.57 -14.42
CA ARG A 277 1.30 11.53 -15.45
C ARG A 277 1.11 10.10 -14.95
N THR A 278 1.32 9.85 -13.66
CA THR A 278 1.32 8.49 -13.08
C THR A 278 0.02 8.19 -12.34
N ASP A 279 -0.37 9.11 -11.46
CA ASP A 279 -1.55 9.01 -10.61
C ASP A 279 -2.45 10.23 -10.89
N PRO A 280 -3.54 10.08 -11.68
CA PRO A 280 -4.36 11.20 -12.17
C PRO A 280 -4.93 12.10 -11.08
N ASP A 281 -5.16 11.55 -9.89
CA ASP A 281 -5.78 12.27 -8.77
C ASP A 281 -4.74 12.95 -7.87
N ALA A 282 -3.46 12.56 -7.97
CA ALA A 282 -2.41 13.18 -7.17
C ALA A 282 -2.16 14.64 -7.57
N ARG A 283 -1.95 15.48 -6.56
CA ARG A 283 -1.69 16.92 -6.68
C ARG A 283 -0.39 17.30 -5.96
N LEU A 284 0.21 18.42 -6.36
CA LEU A 284 1.36 19.01 -5.68
C LEU A 284 0.83 19.91 -4.57
N LEU A 285 0.95 19.47 -3.33
CA LEU A 285 0.41 20.12 -2.14
C LEU A 285 1.54 20.78 -1.36
N ALA A 286 1.31 21.99 -0.86
CA ALA A 286 2.30 22.75 -0.09
C ALA A 286 1.70 23.28 1.22
N LYS A 287 2.26 22.88 2.35
CA LYS A 287 1.86 23.33 3.70
C LYS A 287 3.12 23.54 4.53
N HIS A 288 3.25 24.70 5.17
CA HIS A 288 4.39 25.07 6.02
C HIS A 288 5.79 24.82 5.40
N GLY A 289 5.95 25.10 4.11
CA GLY A 289 7.23 24.93 3.38
C GLY A 289 7.54 23.49 2.95
N GLN A 290 6.74 22.50 3.37
CA GLN A 290 6.83 21.14 2.86
C GLN A 290 5.97 20.97 1.61
N ILE A 291 6.57 20.40 0.56
CA ILE A 291 5.89 20.05 -0.69
C ILE A 291 5.71 18.54 -0.75
N VAL A 292 4.47 18.08 -0.86
CA VAL A 292 4.08 16.68 -0.96
C VAL A 292 3.40 16.45 -2.31
N SER A 293 3.73 15.35 -2.97
CA SER A 293 3.00 14.87 -4.16
C SER A 293 2.02 13.79 -3.73
N GLY A 294 0.72 14.11 -3.74
CA GLY A 294 -0.30 13.19 -3.28
C GLY A 294 -1.61 13.87 -2.96
N TYR A 295 -2.15 13.60 -1.78
CA TYR A 295 -3.53 13.87 -1.41
C TYR A 295 -3.62 14.64 -0.10
N ASN A 296 -4.61 15.53 0.00
CA ASN A 296 -4.98 16.14 1.26
C ASN A 296 -6.07 15.26 1.91
N VAL A 297 -5.79 14.74 3.11
CA VAL A 297 -6.71 13.87 3.83
C VAL A 297 -7.20 14.62 5.06
N GLN A 298 -8.50 14.85 5.11
CA GLN A 298 -9.22 15.47 6.21
C GLN A 298 -9.71 14.38 7.15
N ILE A 299 -9.50 14.53 8.45
CA ILE A 299 -9.81 13.50 9.45
C ILE A 299 -10.57 14.14 10.61
N ALA A 300 -11.69 13.52 11.01
CA ALA A 300 -12.41 13.85 12.23
C ALA A 300 -12.19 12.76 13.29
N VAL A 301 -11.76 13.17 14.48
CA VAL A 301 -11.39 12.28 15.58
C VAL A 301 -12.23 12.59 16.81
N ASP A 302 -12.81 11.55 17.42
CA ASP A 302 -13.57 11.61 18.67
C ASP A 302 -12.68 11.94 19.89
N ASP A 303 -13.23 12.60 20.89
CA ASP A 303 -12.48 13.04 22.06
C ASP A 303 -12.26 11.94 23.12
N LYS A 304 -13.18 10.98 23.25
CA LYS A 304 -13.18 9.98 24.32
C LYS A 304 -12.04 8.97 24.17
N HIS A 305 -11.95 8.32 23.00
CA HIS A 305 -10.96 7.26 22.74
C HIS A 305 -10.06 7.53 21.53
N LYS A 306 -10.14 8.74 20.95
CA LYS A 306 -9.32 9.15 19.79
C LYS A 306 -9.53 8.26 18.56
N LEU A 307 -10.76 7.78 18.39
CA LEU A 307 -11.16 7.02 17.22
C LEU A 307 -11.49 7.94 16.05
N ILE A 308 -11.11 7.53 14.84
CA ILE A 308 -11.47 8.25 13.62
C ILE A 308 -12.93 7.95 13.29
N VAL A 309 -13.72 9.01 13.19
CA VAL A 309 -15.17 8.95 12.97
C VAL A 309 -15.53 9.20 11.51
N ALA A 310 -14.82 10.15 10.88
CA ALA A 310 -14.98 10.47 9.48
C ALA A 310 -13.64 10.81 8.85
N SER A 311 -13.53 10.59 7.54
CA SER A 311 -12.38 11.04 6.76
C SER A 311 -12.80 11.34 5.32
N ALA A 312 -12.12 12.31 4.71
CA ALA A 312 -12.32 12.68 3.32
C ALA A 312 -10.97 12.90 2.64
N VAL A 313 -10.87 12.48 1.38
CA VAL A 313 -9.71 12.76 0.53
C VAL A 313 -10.11 13.87 -0.42
N VAL A 314 -9.37 14.98 -0.38
CA VAL A 314 -9.64 16.18 -1.18
C VAL A 314 -8.40 16.57 -1.97
N ASN A 315 -8.63 17.16 -3.14
CA ASN A 315 -7.58 17.61 -4.04
C ASN A 315 -7.21 19.08 -3.82
N ASP A 316 -7.91 19.76 -2.91
CA ASP A 316 -7.63 21.13 -2.52
C ASP A 316 -6.29 21.22 -1.77
N GLY A 317 -5.48 22.19 -2.18
CA GLY A 317 -4.15 22.45 -1.60
C GLY A 317 -4.18 23.06 -0.20
N ASN A 318 -5.35 23.45 0.29
CA ASN A 318 -5.56 24.06 1.59
C ASN A 318 -6.76 23.41 2.31
N ASP A 319 -6.82 23.65 3.62
CA ASP A 319 -7.87 23.11 4.48
C ASP A 319 -9.09 24.04 4.58
N THR A 320 -9.00 25.21 3.94
CA THR A 320 -10.04 26.23 3.92
C THR A 320 -11.25 25.70 3.16
N GLY A 321 -12.43 25.76 3.79
CA GLY A 321 -13.67 25.23 3.19
C GLY A 321 -14.00 23.78 3.56
N GLN A 322 -13.08 23.03 4.18
CA GLN A 322 -13.26 21.60 4.44
C GLN A 322 -13.97 21.29 5.77
N LEU A 323 -14.11 22.29 6.65
CA LEU A 323 -14.67 22.13 7.99
C LEU A 323 -16.09 21.56 7.98
N TYR A 324 -16.99 22.21 7.23
CA TYR A 324 -18.42 21.87 7.25
C TYR A 324 -18.67 20.45 6.75
N ALA A 325 -18.15 20.11 5.58
CA ALA A 325 -18.38 18.82 4.95
C ALA A 325 -17.89 17.66 5.84
N LEU A 326 -16.75 17.82 6.49
CA LEU A 326 -16.20 16.79 7.38
C LEU A 326 -16.96 16.73 8.72
N ALA A 327 -17.35 17.86 9.28
CA ALA A 327 -18.13 17.90 10.52
C ALA A 327 -19.54 17.32 10.34
N GLU A 328 -20.18 17.58 9.20
CA GLU A 328 -21.46 16.99 8.82
C GLU A 328 -21.34 15.47 8.67
N ALA A 329 -20.32 14.99 7.94
CA ALA A 329 -20.06 13.56 7.83
C ALA A 329 -19.80 12.88 9.19
N ALA A 330 -19.07 13.56 10.09
CA ALA A 330 -18.84 13.06 11.45
C ALA A 330 -20.14 13.00 12.26
N LYS A 331 -20.99 14.02 12.16
CA LYS A 331 -22.30 14.08 12.81
C LYS A 331 -23.21 12.94 12.35
N GLU A 332 -23.27 12.70 11.03
CA GLU A 332 -24.04 11.59 10.45
C GLU A 332 -23.51 10.21 10.88
N ALA A 333 -22.19 10.05 10.92
CA ALA A 333 -21.55 8.80 11.33
C ALA A 333 -21.81 8.48 12.81
N LEU A 334 -21.78 9.50 13.68
CA LEU A 334 -22.10 9.38 15.10
C LEU A 334 -23.61 9.23 15.36
N GLY A 335 -24.47 9.64 14.42
CA GLY A 335 -25.92 9.59 14.57
C GLY A 335 -26.45 10.57 15.62
N VAL A 336 -25.77 11.71 15.81
CA VAL A 336 -26.08 12.71 16.85
C VAL A 336 -26.81 13.92 16.27
N ALA A 337 -27.72 14.50 17.06
CA ALA A 337 -28.53 15.66 16.64
C ALA A 337 -27.74 16.97 16.60
N ALA A 338 -26.71 17.09 17.45
CA ALA A 338 -25.82 18.24 17.53
C ALA A 338 -24.38 17.77 17.79
N LEU A 339 -23.41 18.54 17.32
CA LEU A 339 -21.98 18.18 17.41
C LEU A 339 -21.13 19.41 17.71
N THR A 340 -20.09 19.26 18.51
CA THR A 340 -19.03 20.27 18.66
C THR A 340 -17.84 19.90 17.79
N ALA A 341 -17.38 20.81 16.94
CA ALA A 341 -16.20 20.62 16.10
C ALA A 341 -15.11 21.62 16.51
N VAL A 342 -13.88 21.14 16.70
CA VAL A 342 -12.70 21.98 16.95
C VAL A 342 -11.69 21.80 15.82
N ALA A 343 -11.10 22.90 15.33
CA ALA A 343 -10.12 22.87 14.24
C ALA A 343 -9.11 24.01 14.36
N ASP A 344 -8.00 23.92 13.61
CA ASP A 344 -6.98 24.97 13.56
C ASP A 344 -7.41 26.18 12.69
N THR A 345 -6.63 27.27 12.73
CA THR A 345 -6.90 28.50 11.97
C THR A 345 -7.02 28.27 10.46
N GLY A 346 -6.42 27.20 9.90
CA GLY A 346 -6.52 26.88 8.48
C GLY A 346 -7.94 26.62 8.00
N TYR A 347 -8.84 26.25 8.92
CA TYR A 347 -10.25 26.00 8.68
C TYR A 347 -11.15 27.23 8.81
N TYR A 348 -10.60 28.39 9.20
CA TYR A 348 -11.39 29.60 9.43
C TYR A 348 -11.97 30.14 8.11
N ASN A 349 -13.30 30.06 7.99
CA ASN A 349 -14.05 30.64 6.88
C ASN A 349 -15.48 30.96 7.36
N GLY A 350 -15.91 32.22 7.21
CA GLY A 350 -17.23 32.64 7.68
C GLY A 350 -18.40 31.89 7.05
N ALA A 351 -18.28 31.47 5.78
CA ALA A 351 -19.33 30.73 5.10
C ALA A 351 -19.46 29.29 5.65
N THR A 352 -18.34 28.62 5.96
CA THR A 352 -18.38 27.28 6.55
C THR A 352 -18.83 27.31 8.00
N LEU A 353 -18.43 28.31 8.77
CA LEU A 353 -18.88 28.48 10.15
C LEU A 353 -20.40 28.68 10.22
N LYS A 354 -20.96 29.50 9.32
CA LYS A 354 -22.41 29.67 9.20
C LYS A 354 -23.12 28.36 8.84
N ALA A 355 -22.60 27.63 7.84
CA ALA A 355 -23.18 26.34 7.46
C ALA A 355 -23.14 25.32 8.62
N CYS A 356 -22.07 25.33 9.43
CA CYS A 356 -22.01 24.51 10.64
C CYS A 356 -23.12 24.88 11.62
N GLU A 357 -23.31 26.18 11.89
CA GLU A 357 -24.36 26.66 12.79
C GLU A 357 -25.76 26.26 12.31
N ASP A 358 -26.04 26.45 11.01
CA ASP A 358 -27.31 26.06 10.37
C ASP A 358 -27.58 24.54 10.48
N ALA A 359 -26.51 23.73 10.52
CA ALA A 359 -26.58 22.27 10.70
C ALA A 359 -26.48 21.82 12.16
N ALA A 360 -26.64 22.71 13.15
CA ALA A 360 -26.49 22.42 14.58
C ALA A 360 -25.11 21.84 14.96
N ILE A 361 -24.06 22.37 14.34
CA ILE A 361 -22.66 22.06 14.63
C ILE A 361 -22.01 23.31 15.23
N THR A 362 -21.59 23.24 16.48
CA THR A 362 -20.86 24.32 17.14
C THR A 362 -19.38 24.23 16.80
N ALA A 363 -18.88 25.13 15.95
CA ALA A 363 -17.49 25.13 15.51
C ALA A 363 -16.63 26.12 16.32
N TYR A 364 -15.54 25.63 16.92
CA TYR A 364 -14.51 26.46 17.56
C TYR A 364 -13.24 26.47 16.70
N VAL A 365 -13.02 27.58 16.00
CA VAL A 365 -11.88 27.79 15.11
C VAL A 365 -11.25 29.15 15.40
N PRO A 366 -9.93 29.24 15.66
CA PRO A 366 -9.27 30.53 15.85
C PRO A 366 -9.30 31.37 14.56
N PRO A 367 -9.51 32.69 14.64
CA PRO A 367 -9.55 33.60 13.49
C PRO A 367 -8.19 33.83 12.82
#